data_AF-A0A1E5JRB4-F1
#
_entry.id   AF-A0A1E5JRB4-F1
#
_cell.length_a   1.000
_cell.length_b   1.000
_cell.length_c   1.000
_cell.angle_alpha   90.00
_cell.angle_beta   90.00
_cell.angle_gamma   90.00
#
_symmetry.space_group_name_H-M   'P 1'
#
loop_
_entity.id
_entity.type
_entity.pdbx_description
1 polymer ?
#
loop_
_entity_poly.entity_id
_entity_poly.type
_entity_poly.pdbx_seq_one_letter_code
_entity_poly.pdbx_strand_id
1 'polypeptide(L)'
;MFYGDTIQETRQMFFSSWEKYQHQKLLSPLENEIVQVILAHPEYHKILENQNKFQQQSYFPESGEANPFMHMGLHLAIREQIATNRPVGIHEIYKNLIKKYKDSLSVEHLMMEQLAECLWLSQKNNMPPDEQQYLHTLASL
;
A
#
# COMPACT_ATOMS: atom_id res chain seq x y z
N MET A 1 7.37 -4.03 8.50
CA MET A 1 5.95 -3.81 8.15
C MET A 1 5.82 -2.30 7.96
N PHE A 2 5.79 -1.92 6.70
CA PHE A 2 6.00 -0.61 6.04
C PHE A 2 6.49 0.64 6.81
N TYR A 3 5.98 1.06 7.98
CA TYR A 3 6.47 2.31 8.63
C TYR A 3 6.48 2.30 10.17
N GLY A 4 6.26 1.15 10.82
CA GLY A 4 6.32 1.00 12.28
C GLY A 4 6.97 -0.31 12.71
N ASP A 5 7.44 -0.37 13.95
CA ASP A 5 8.04 -1.58 14.53
C ASP A 5 6.96 -2.65 14.78
N THR A 6 5.71 -2.21 14.92
CA THR A 6 4.53 -3.06 15.14
C THR A 6 3.38 -2.75 14.17
N ILE A 7 2.46 -3.70 14.06
CA ILE A 7 1.21 -3.55 13.30
C ILE A 7 0.40 -2.38 13.85
N GLN A 8 0.38 -2.22 15.17
CA GLN A 8 -0.38 -1.22 15.89
C GLN A 8 0.14 0.19 15.61
N GLU A 9 1.46 0.38 15.56
CA GLU A 9 2.07 1.67 15.20
C GLU A 9 1.78 2.04 13.75
N THR A 10 1.89 1.06 12.84
CA THR A 10 1.55 1.29 11.42
C THR A 10 0.09 1.74 11.29
N ARG A 11 -0.84 1.08 12.00
CA ARG A 11 -2.26 1.49 12.03
C ARG A 11 -2.48 2.86 12.64
N GLN A 12 -1.80 3.15 13.76
CA GLN A 12 -1.90 4.44 14.43
C GLN A 12 -1.52 5.59 13.49
N MET A 13 -0.54 5.38 12.61
CA MET A 13 -0.13 6.37 11.61
C MET A 13 -1.23 6.69 10.60
N PHE A 14 -2.03 5.71 10.17
CA PHE A 14 -3.19 5.96 9.30
C PHE A 14 -4.26 6.80 10.02
N PHE A 15 -4.60 6.44 11.25
CA PHE A 15 -5.59 7.17 12.04
C PHE A 15 -5.14 8.62 12.31
N SER A 16 -3.90 8.81 12.76
CA SER A 16 -3.39 10.16 13.08
C SER A 16 -3.27 11.04 11.83
N SER A 17 -2.85 10.47 10.69
CA SER A 17 -2.76 11.21 9.42
C SER A 17 -4.14 11.67 8.97
N TRP A 18 -5.14 10.78 9.05
CA TRP A 18 -6.52 11.11 8.70
C TRP A 18 -7.11 12.18 9.61
N GLU A 19 -6.94 12.04 10.93
CA GLU A 19 -7.41 13.03 11.91
C GLU A 19 -6.77 14.40 11.65
N LYS A 20 -5.44 14.45 11.41
CA LYS A 20 -4.74 15.70 11.08
C LYS A 20 -5.30 16.35 9.82
N TYR A 21 -5.55 15.57 8.77
CA TYR A 21 -6.15 16.07 7.53
C TYR A 21 -7.54 16.65 7.75
N GLN A 22 -8.42 15.94 8.48
CA GLN A 22 -9.78 16.41 8.78
C GLN A 22 -9.79 17.73 9.57
N HIS A 23 -8.79 17.94 10.44
CA HIS A 23 -8.62 19.17 11.21
C HIS A 23 -7.76 20.24 10.52
N GLN A 24 -7.40 20.05 9.24
CA GLN A 24 -6.55 20.97 8.46
C GLN A 24 -5.21 21.29 9.15
N LYS A 25 -4.67 20.32 9.89
CA LYS A 25 -3.36 20.44 10.54
C LYS A 25 -2.24 20.23 9.52
N LEU A 26 -1.05 20.73 9.83
CA LEU A 26 0.13 20.48 9.00
C LEU A 26 0.44 18.97 8.96
N LEU A 27 0.62 18.46 7.75
CA LEU A 27 0.97 17.08 7.45
C LEU A 27 2.45 17.01 7.08
N SER A 28 3.18 16.04 7.62
CA SER A 28 4.51 15.69 7.12
C SER A 28 4.43 15.08 5.71
N PRO A 29 5.55 14.94 4.97
CA PRO A 29 5.54 14.33 3.65
C PRO A 29 4.92 12.92 3.61
N LEU A 30 5.25 12.08 4.60
CA LEU A 30 4.68 10.74 4.72
C LEU A 30 3.17 10.77 5.02
N GLU A 31 2.74 11.67 5.91
CA GLU A 31 1.32 11.83 6.24
C GLU A 31 0.51 12.33 5.02
N ASN A 32 1.11 13.16 4.18
CA ASN A 32 0.47 13.58 2.92
C ASN A 32 0.26 12.39 1.97
N GLU A 33 1.26 11.50 1.82
CA GLU A 33 1.11 10.29 0.99
C GLU A 33 0.04 9.36 1.55
N ILE A 34 0.03 9.15 2.87
CA ILE A 34 -1.00 8.37 3.56
C ILE A 34 -2.39 8.95 3.27
N VAL A 35 -2.56 10.27 3.43
CA VAL A 35 -3.84 10.94 3.19
C VAL A 35 -4.28 10.84 1.73
N GLN A 36 -3.36 10.95 0.76
CA GLN A 36 -3.69 10.77 -0.65
C GLN A 36 -4.21 9.36 -0.95
N VAL A 37 -3.61 8.33 -0.35
CA VAL A 37 -4.13 6.95 -0.46
C VAL A 37 -5.51 6.86 0.18
N ILE A 38 -5.71 7.42 1.37
CA ILE A 38 -7.02 7.41 2.05
C ILE A 38 -8.09 8.11 1.19
N LEU A 39 -7.78 9.25 0.58
CA LEU A 39 -8.71 9.97 -0.29
C LEU A 39 -9.08 9.18 -1.56
N ALA A 40 -8.16 8.36 -2.07
CA ALA A 40 -8.43 7.46 -3.19
C ALA A 40 -9.35 6.28 -2.81
N HIS A 41 -9.48 5.98 -1.51
CA HIS A 41 -10.23 4.84 -0.97
C HIS A 41 -11.34 5.27 0.02
N PRO A 42 -12.43 5.87 -0.48
CA PRO A 42 -13.56 6.30 0.36
C PRO A 42 -14.24 5.17 1.15
N GLU A 43 -14.11 3.91 0.70
CA GLU A 43 -14.60 2.73 1.41
C GLU A 43 -13.98 2.56 2.81
N TYR A 44 -12.77 3.08 3.02
CA TYR A 44 -12.06 2.96 4.30
C TYR A 44 -12.24 4.16 5.23
N HIS A 45 -12.91 5.23 4.79
CA HIS A 45 -13.11 6.43 5.65
C HIS A 45 -13.86 6.09 6.93
N LYS A 46 -14.90 5.24 6.86
CA LYS A 46 -15.67 4.80 8.04
C LYS A 46 -14.83 4.03 9.06
N ILE A 47 -13.82 3.31 8.58
CA ILE A 47 -12.89 2.55 9.42
C ILE A 47 -11.98 3.54 10.16
N LEU A 48 -11.45 4.52 9.42
CA LEU A 48 -10.53 5.54 9.94
C LEU A 48 -11.19 6.55 10.88
N GLU A 49 -12.49 6.83 10.71
CA GLU A 49 -13.27 7.67 11.62
C GLU A 49 -13.56 6.98 12.97
N ASN A 50 -13.35 5.66 13.08
CA ASN A 50 -13.69 4.86 14.26
C ASN A 50 -12.45 4.16 14.85
N GLN A 51 -11.41 4.93 15.16
CA GLN A 51 -10.15 4.40 15.70
C GLN A 51 -10.34 3.41 16.86
N ASN A 52 -11.15 3.76 17.87
CA ASN A 52 -11.38 2.92 19.05
C ASN A 52 -11.89 1.51 18.71
N LYS A 53 -12.63 1.36 17.61
CA LYS A 53 -13.19 0.08 17.17
C LYS A 53 -12.19 -0.71 16.32
N PHE A 54 -11.55 -0.05 15.36
CA PHE A 54 -10.80 -0.73 14.31
C PHE A 54 -9.29 -0.86 14.58
N GLN A 55 -8.74 -0.10 15.54
CA GLN A 55 -7.32 -0.15 15.87
C GLN A 55 -6.87 -1.56 16.30
N GLN A 56 -7.69 -2.24 17.09
CA GLN A 56 -7.39 -3.58 17.62
C GLN A 56 -8.09 -4.71 16.85
N GLN A 57 -8.79 -4.40 15.76
CA GLN A 57 -9.50 -5.43 14.98
C GLN A 57 -8.51 -6.39 14.31
N SER A 58 -8.72 -7.68 14.50
CA SER A 58 -8.01 -8.73 13.77
C SER A 58 -8.64 -8.91 12.39
N TYR A 59 -7.80 -8.98 11.36
CA TYR A 59 -8.21 -9.31 10.00
C TYR A 59 -7.60 -10.67 9.67
N PHE A 60 -8.45 -11.62 9.32
CA PHE A 60 -8.07 -12.99 9.04
C PHE A 60 -8.31 -13.27 7.56
N PRO A 61 -7.37 -13.86 6.82
CA PRO A 61 -7.57 -14.22 5.42
C PRO A 61 -8.85 -15.06 5.18
N GLU A 62 -9.21 -15.89 6.17
CA GLU A 62 -10.37 -16.78 6.12
C GLU A 62 -11.72 -16.05 6.18
N SER A 63 -11.77 -14.80 6.64
CA SER A 63 -13.01 -14.02 6.67
C SER A 63 -13.40 -13.47 5.30
N GLY A 64 -12.55 -13.61 4.29
CA GLY A 64 -12.78 -13.09 2.93
C GLY A 64 -12.76 -11.56 2.82
N GLU A 65 -12.56 -10.85 3.94
CA GLU A 65 -12.46 -9.40 3.98
C GLU A 65 -11.00 -8.98 3.77
N ALA A 66 -10.76 -8.12 2.77
CA ALA A 66 -9.45 -7.52 2.56
C ALA A 66 -9.07 -6.65 3.76
N ASN A 67 -7.85 -6.83 4.29
CA ASN A 67 -7.35 -6.01 5.38
C ASN A 67 -7.07 -4.57 4.85
N PRO A 68 -7.84 -3.55 5.29
CA PRO A 68 -7.75 -2.20 4.74
C PRO A 68 -6.38 -1.56 4.97
N PHE A 69 -5.75 -1.84 6.12
CA PHE A 69 -4.42 -1.32 6.45
C PHE A 69 -3.33 -1.96 5.61
N MET A 70 -3.49 -3.25 5.29
CA MET A 70 -2.58 -3.93 4.37
C MET A 70 -2.74 -3.38 2.95
N HIS A 71 -3.98 -3.23 2.48
CA HIS A 71 -4.29 -2.63 1.18
C HIS A 71 -3.66 -1.25 1.03
N MET A 72 -3.97 -0.32 1.94
CA MET A 72 -3.40 1.04 1.91
C MET A 72 -1.88 1.03 2.07
N GLY A 73 -1.32 0.11 2.88
CA GLY A 73 0.12 -0.04 3.03
C GLY A 73 0.83 -0.49 1.75
N LEU A 74 0.18 -1.34 0.93
CA LEU A 74 0.71 -1.77 -0.35
C LEU A 74 0.76 -0.62 -1.38
N HIS A 75 -0.22 0.30 -1.38
CA HIS A 75 -0.13 1.52 -2.20
C HIS A 75 1.11 2.33 -1.85
N LEU A 76 1.34 2.58 -0.55
CA LEU A 76 2.51 3.33 -0.09
C LEU A 76 3.82 2.63 -0.50
N ALA A 77 3.88 1.30 -0.37
CA ALA A 77 5.01 0.51 -0.80
C ALA A 77 5.28 0.67 -2.30
N ILE A 78 4.27 0.54 -3.15
CA ILE A 78 4.41 0.71 -4.61
C ILE A 78 4.90 2.12 -4.94
N ARG A 79 4.32 3.16 -4.33
CA ARG A 79 4.76 4.55 -4.55
C ARG A 79 6.21 4.76 -4.14
N GLU A 80 6.63 4.20 -3.01
CA GLU A 80 8.02 4.26 -2.55
C GLU A 80 8.95 3.51 -3.51
N GLN A 81 8.58 2.31 -3.98
CA GLN A 81 9.35 1.55 -4.95
C GLN A 81 9.56 2.34 -6.25
N ILE A 82 8.51 3.00 -6.75
CA ILE A 82 8.57 3.85 -7.96
C ILE A 82 9.43 5.09 -7.72
N ALA A 83 9.26 5.77 -6.59
CA ALA A 83 9.99 7.00 -6.26
C ALA A 83 11.48 6.76 -6.05
N THR A 84 11.83 5.62 -5.44
CA THR A 84 13.22 5.24 -5.16
C THR A 84 13.85 4.41 -6.28
N ASN A 85 13.07 4.01 -7.28
CA ASN A 85 13.44 3.05 -8.32
C ASN A 85 14.06 1.77 -7.72
N ARG A 86 13.37 1.19 -6.72
CA ARG A 86 13.76 -0.03 -6.03
C ARG A 86 12.59 -1.01 -6.02
N PRO A 87 12.71 -2.19 -6.65
CA PRO A 87 13.88 -2.68 -7.37
C PRO A 87 14.20 -1.88 -8.63
N VAL A 88 15.48 -1.87 -9.03
CA VAL A 88 15.98 -1.06 -10.15
C VAL A 88 15.28 -1.45 -11.44
N GLY A 89 14.62 -0.48 -12.08
CA GLY A 89 13.87 -0.68 -13.32
C GLY A 89 12.36 -0.55 -13.15
N ILE A 90 11.84 -0.62 -11.91
CA ILE A 90 10.40 -0.51 -11.64
C ILE A 90 9.81 0.83 -12.11
N HIS A 91 10.59 1.92 -12.06
CA HIS A 91 10.14 3.23 -12.48
C HIS A 91 9.78 3.28 -13.98
N GLU A 92 10.60 2.66 -14.84
CA GLU A 92 10.32 2.62 -16.28
C GLU A 92 9.16 1.67 -16.61
N ILE A 93 9.03 0.56 -15.89
CA ILE A 93 7.88 -0.34 -16.02
C ILE A 93 6.59 0.42 -15.69
N TYR A 94 6.55 1.10 -14.54
CA TYR A 94 5.40 1.92 -14.14
C TYR A 94 5.04 2.96 -15.20
N LYS A 95 6.02 3.70 -15.74
CA LYS A 95 5.78 4.66 -16.83
C LYS A 95 5.15 4.03 -18.07
N ASN A 96 5.53 2.80 -18.41
CA ASN A 96 4.94 2.08 -19.54
C ASN A 96 3.50 1.64 -19.24
N LEU A 97 3.23 1.15 -18.03
CA LEU A 97 1.89 0.79 -17.59
C LEU A 97 0.96 2.00 -17.58
N ILE A 98 1.42 3.16 -17.07
CA ILE A 98 0.64 4.40 -17.09
C ILE A 98 0.30 4.84 -18.52
N LYS A 99 1.25 4.73 -19.47
CA LYS A 99 0.98 5.03 -20.88
C LYS A 99 -0.08 4.10 -21.48
N LYS A 100 -0.08 2.82 -21.06
CA LYS A 100 -1.00 1.79 -21.55
C LYS A 100 -2.41 1.94 -20.97
N TYR A 101 -2.53 2.09 -19.65
CA TYR A 101 -3.82 2.08 -18.95
C TYR A 101 -4.41 3.46 -18.71
N LYS A 102 -3.59 4.53 -18.74
CA LYS A 102 -4.01 5.94 -18.58
C LYS A 102 -4.74 6.27 -17.28
N ASP A 103 -4.58 5.43 -16.26
CA ASP A 103 -5.10 5.67 -14.91
C ASP A 103 -4.08 5.20 -13.87
N SER A 104 -3.66 6.13 -13.01
CA SER A 104 -2.66 5.88 -11.98
C SER A 104 -3.15 4.88 -10.94
N LEU A 105 -4.40 5.00 -10.49
CA LEU A 105 -4.91 4.17 -9.41
C LEU A 105 -5.10 2.73 -9.88
N SER A 106 -5.64 2.53 -11.09
CA SER A 106 -5.71 1.20 -11.70
C SER A 106 -4.33 0.56 -11.88
N VAL A 107 -3.32 1.33 -12.29
CA VAL A 107 -1.94 0.80 -12.40
C VAL A 107 -1.38 0.43 -11.03
N GLU A 108 -1.57 1.26 -10.00
CA GLU A 108 -1.18 0.93 -8.63
C GLU A 108 -1.81 -0.40 -8.19
N HIS A 109 -3.11 -0.61 -8.42
CA HIS A 109 -3.78 -1.88 -8.11
C HIS A 109 -3.18 -3.08 -8.85
N LEU A 110 -2.93 -2.96 -10.16
CA LEU A 110 -2.31 -4.04 -10.94
C LEU A 110 -0.92 -4.41 -10.40
N MET A 111 -0.12 -3.41 -10.03
CA MET A 111 1.21 -3.65 -9.45
C MET A 111 1.10 -4.28 -8.06
N MET A 112 0.12 -3.86 -7.26
CA MET A 112 -0.12 -4.40 -5.92
C MET A 112 -0.46 -5.88 -5.93
N GLU A 113 -1.23 -6.36 -6.92
CA GLU A 113 -1.52 -7.80 -7.07
C GLU A 113 -0.21 -8.60 -7.24
N GLN A 114 0.69 -8.12 -8.08
CA GLN A 114 2.00 -8.76 -8.31
C GLN A 114 2.91 -8.68 -7.07
N LEU A 115 2.87 -7.56 -6.36
CA LEU A 115 3.63 -7.39 -5.12
C LEU A 115 3.11 -8.34 -4.02
N ALA A 116 1.80 -8.45 -3.87
CA ALA A 116 1.18 -9.34 -2.89
C ALA A 116 1.54 -10.81 -3.17
N GLU A 117 1.52 -11.23 -4.44
CA GLU A 117 1.95 -12.57 -4.84
C GLU A 117 3.44 -12.80 -4.56
N CYS A 118 4.31 -11.83 -4.90
CA CYS A 118 5.74 -11.91 -4.61
C CYS A 118 6.02 -12.08 -3.10
N LEU A 119 5.37 -11.28 -2.26
CA LEU A 119 5.48 -11.37 -0.79
C LEU A 119 4.95 -12.71 -0.27
N TRP A 120 3.83 -13.19 -0.80
CA TRP A 120 3.27 -14.49 -0.42
C TRP A 120 4.19 -15.65 -0.80
N LEU A 121 4.76 -15.65 -2.00
CA LEU A 121 5.73 -16.66 -2.44
C LEU A 121 6.99 -16.65 -1.56
N SER A 122 7.50 -15.47 -1.22
CA SER A 122 8.62 -15.29 -0.29
C SER A 122 8.33 -15.91 1.07
N GLN A 123 7.17 -15.61 1.66
CA GLN A 123 6.76 -16.17 2.95
C GLN A 123 6.56 -17.69 2.88
N LYS A 124 5.85 -18.18 1.86
CA LYS A 124 5.54 -19.60 1.68
C LYS A 124 6.79 -20.45 1.51
N ASN A 125 7.77 -19.95 0.76
CA ASN A 125 9.02 -20.67 0.47
C ASN A 125 10.13 -20.38 1.49
N ASN A 126 9.89 -19.49 2.46
CA ASN A 126 10.88 -19.02 3.43
C ASN A 126 12.17 -18.52 2.77
N MET A 127 12.02 -17.77 1.68
CA MET A 127 13.10 -17.20 0.86
C MET A 127 12.89 -15.70 0.70
N PRO A 128 13.94 -14.89 0.48
CA PRO A 128 13.76 -13.47 0.18
C PRO A 128 12.91 -13.28 -1.09
N PRO A 129 12.18 -12.15 -1.22
CA PRO A 129 11.43 -11.83 -2.42
C PRO A 129 12.33 -11.84 -3.68
N ASP A 130 11.87 -12.50 -4.73
CA ASP A 130 12.56 -12.52 -6.01
C ASP A 130 12.22 -11.24 -6.80
N GLU A 131 13.09 -10.25 -6.67
CA GLU A 131 12.93 -8.95 -7.34
C GLU A 131 12.95 -9.06 -8.87
N GLN A 132 13.72 -10.00 -9.42
CA GLN A 132 13.82 -10.18 -10.88
C GLN A 132 12.52 -10.75 -11.44
N GLN A 133 11.99 -11.79 -10.77
CA GLN A 133 10.70 -12.36 -11.12
C GLN A 133 9.58 -11.31 -10.99
N TYR A 134 9.59 -10.52 -9.91
CA TYR A 134 8.61 -9.44 -9.70
C TYR A 134 8.67 -8.38 -10.82
N LEU A 135 9.86 -7.91 -11.21
CA LEU A 135 9.99 -6.98 -12.33
C LEU A 135 9.51 -7.60 -13.65
N HIS A 136 9.77 -8.88 -13.87
CA HIS A 136 9.32 -9.59 -15.07
C HIS A 136 7.79 -9.68 -15.13
N THR A 137 7.12 -10.04 -14.04
CA THR A 137 5.65 -10.11 -14.02
C THR A 137 5.02 -8.74 -14.25
N LEU A 138 5.58 -7.69 -13.63
CA LEU A 138 5.12 -6.31 -13.86
C LEU A 138 5.29 -5.86 -15.31
N ALA A 139 6.42 -6.19 -15.94
CA ALA A 139 6.69 -5.81 -17.33
C ALA A 139 5.74 -6.53 -18.32
N SER A 140 5.16 -7.66 -17.93
CA SER A 140 4.22 -8.42 -18.74
C SER A 140 2.76 -7.97 -18.65
N LEU A 141 2.42 -7.05 -17.73
CA LEU A 141 1.06 -6.51 -17.56
C LEU A 141 0.60 -5.72 -18.78
#